data_AF-A0A8J3CJR0-F1
#
_entry.id   AF-A0A8J3CJR0-F1
#
_cell.length_a   1.000
_cell.length_b   1.000
_cell.length_c   1.000
_cell.angle_alpha   90.00
_cell.angle_beta   90.00
_cell.angle_gamma   90.00
#
_symmetry.space_group_name_H-M   'P 1'
#
loop_
_entity.id
_entity.type
_entity.pdbx_description
1 polymer ?
#
loop_
_entity_poly.entity_id
_entity_poly.type
_entity_poly.pdbx_seq_one_letter_code
_entity_poly.pdbx_strand_id
1 'polypeptide(L)'
;MNKKLVSKISLGNKKQDARYKGQEKLDLNNIERTSDGAVILNGYPFRSGIYEYYDWEVGDGFSDRIMNGFISDEEAKRLADLMVGLPLTFDHVFIDTLSHREEHGIGSVISNGEYQDDGRVKCKVLITNGDAIAKFSTQEFNQLSIGFTADIDKENAPDGADFLIKNIRLNHVALVEFGRAGAGGSLANSKVVIKEDVNMDIKELQATVAQLTLENTELKNSKTELEKLRAENDMLKKAQKSEDEIRKEAEKLANSWSDLSEKIVEMTGEKSSVPLTNSTAAMKAALQKIGHSMPDDATDVYVQAAFDFALQNGKKHAKPIDAQLSVGGSFEENVEKTFGGQ
;
A
#
# COMPACT_ATOMS: atom_id res chain seq x y z
N MET A 1 -2.33 29.58 42.21
CA MET A 1 -3.25 28.71 41.44
C MET A 1 -3.89 29.56 40.36
N ASN A 2 -3.50 29.41 39.09
CA ASN A 2 -4.29 29.91 37.96
C ASN A 2 -4.03 28.97 36.78
N LYS A 3 -4.97 28.03 36.57
CA LYS A 3 -5.01 27.16 35.40
C LYS A 3 -5.33 28.03 34.19
N LYS A 4 -4.31 28.48 33.44
CA LYS A 4 -4.50 28.94 32.06
C LYS A 4 -4.69 27.69 31.20
N LEU A 5 -5.94 27.30 30.98
CA LEU A 5 -6.27 26.30 29.96
C LEU A 5 -6.06 26.95 28.59
N VAL A 6 -4.93 26.63 27.97
CA VAL A 6 -4.65 26.91 26.56
C VAL A 6 -5.27 25.76 25.77
N SER A 7 -6.51 25.90 25.32
CA SER A 7 -7.11 24.91 24.41
C SER A 7 -6.40 25.03 23.06
N LYS A 8 -5.57 24.03 22.73
CA LYS A 8 -5.01 23.86 21.39
C LYS A 8 -6.12 23.31 20.51
N ILE A 9 -6.61 24.08 19.55
CA ILE A 9 -7.66 23.63 18.65
C ILE A 9 -7.18 23.68 17.20
N SER A 10 -7.52 22.65 16.43
CA SER A 10 -7.28 22.57 15.00
C SER A 10 -8.44 23.25 14.28
N LEU A 11 -8.14 24.31 13.53
CA LEU A 11 -9.12 25.13 12.84
C LEU A 11 -8.99 24.88 11.33
N GLY A 12 -10.08 24.37 10.73
CA GLY A 12 -10.11 23.93 9.34
C GLY A 12 -11.11 22.79 9.06
N ASN A 13 -12.41 23.07 8.85
CA ASN A 13 -13.42 22.04 8.53
C ASN A 13 -14.29 22.37 7.29
N LYS A 14 -14.77 21.32 6.61
CA LYS A 14 -15.51 21.30 5.33
C LYS A 14 -16.90 21.95 5.37
N LYS A 15 -17.57 21.94 6.53
CA LYS A 15 -18.99 22.38 6.64
C LYS A 15 -19.20 23.89 6.47
N GLN A 16 -18.15 24.71 6.58
CA GLN A 16 -18.27 26.17 6.51
C GLN A 16 -17.79 26.78 5.20
N ASP A 17 -16.85 26.12 4.53
CA ASP A 17 -16.39 26.49 3.19
C ASP A 17 -17.61 26.78 2.29
N ALA A 18 -18.61 25.89 2.29
CA ALA A 18 -19.87 26.04 1.55
C ALA A 18 -20.70 27.34 1.79
N ARG A 19 -20.45 28.11 2.86
CA ARG A 19 -21.19 29.37 3.15
C ARG A 19 -20.58 30.61 2.48
N TYR A 20 -19.29 30.61 2.16
CA TYR A 20 -18.63 31.76 1.52
C TYR A 20 -18.87 31.76 -0.01
N LYS A 21 -20.07 32.20 -0.43
CA LYS A 21 -20.43 32.40 -1.85
C LYS A 21 -19.82 33.68 -2.45
N GLY A 22 -18.51 33.85 -2.31
CA GLY A 22 -17.79 35.00 -2.84
C GLY A 22 -17.55 34.90 -4.35
N GLN A 23 -18.31 35.65 -5.15
CA GLN A 23 -18.11 35.79 -6.60
C GLN A 23 -17.18 36.96 -6.94
N GLU A 24 -15.89 36.89 -6.62
CA GLU A 24 -14.90 37.80 -7.22
C GLU A 24 -14.24 37.12 -8.42
N LYS A 25 -14.22 37.82 -9.56
CA LYS A 25 -13.64 37.32 -10.80
C LYS A 25 -12.12 37.28 -10.69
N LEU A 26 -11.60 36.12 -11.05
CA LEU A 26 -10.21 35.69 -11.04
C LEU A 26 -9.33 36.52 -11.99
N ASP A 27 -8.12 36.85 -11.52
CA ASP A 27 -7.10 37.55 -12.30
C ASP A 27 -6.33 36.55 -13.20
N LEU A 28 -6.20 36.88 -14.49
CA LEU A 28 -6.22 35.91 -15.60
C LEU A 28 -4.84 35.48 -16.13
N ASN A 29 -3.75 35.85 -15.45
CA ASN A 29 -2.40 35.81 -16.03
C ASN A 29 -1.39 34.84 -15.36
N ASN A 30 -1.81 33.99 -14.41
CA ASN A 30 -0.89 33.41 -13.43
C ASN A 30 -0.92 31.88 -13.29
N ILE A 31 -1.17 31.15 -14.38
CA ILE A 31 -1.01 29.69 -14.43
C ILE A 31 0.25 29.36 -15.22
N GLU A 32 1.25 28.80 -14.54
CA GLU A 32 2.46 28.28 -15.15
C GLU A 32 2.36 26.75 -15.18
N ARG A 33 2.47 26.16 -16.38
CA ARG A 33 2.60 24.70 -16.52
C ARG A 33 4.08 24.35 -16.64
N THR A 34 4.53 23.40 -15.85
CA THR A 34 5.87 22.85 -15.95
C THR A 34 5.93 21.81 -17.08
N SER A 35 7.14 21.48 -17.55
CA SER A 35 7.33 20.56 -18.68
C SER A 35 6.88 19.13 -18.43
N ASP A 36 6.78 18.74 -17.16
CA ASP A 36 6.25 17.45 -16.69
C ASP A 36 4.73 17.47 -16.46
N GLY A 37 4.06 18.59 -16.73
CA GLY A 37 2.61 18.73 -16.66
C GLY A 37 2.05 19.14 -15.29
N ALA A 38 2.91 19.45 -14.32
CA ALA A 38 2.48 20.05 -13.05
C ALA A 38 2.02 21.50 -13.24
N VAL A 39 1.23 22.00 -12.29
CA VAL A 39 0.62 23.33 -12.36
C VAL A 39 1.10 24.18 -11.21
N ILE A 40 1.70 25.31 -11.52
CA ILE A 40 2.04 26.37 -10.58
C ILE A 40 1.01 27.47 -10.72
N LEU A 41 0.54 27.96 -9.59
CA LEU A 41 -0.48 29.00 -9.54
C LEU A 41 -0.27 29.90 -8.33
N ASN A 42 -0.89 31.07 -8.38
CA ASN A 42 -0.96 31.99 -7.24
C ASN A 42 -2.34 31.90 -6.59
N GLY A 43 -2.38 31.90 -5.26
CA GLY A 43 -3.62 31.93 -4.50
C GLY A 43 -3.45 32.63 -3.15
N TYR A 44 -4.58 32.88 -2.48
CA TYR A 44 -4.59 33.57 -1.19
C TYR A 44 -5.15 32.66 -0.08
N PRO A 45 -4.37 31.71 0.43
CA PRO A 45 -4.86 30.73 1.41
C PRO A 45 -5.29 31.34 2.76
N PHE A 46 -4.95 32.60 3.04
CA PHE A 46 -5.12 33.23 4.35
C PHE A 46 -5.33 34.75 4.26
N ARG A 47 -5.95 35.34 5.29
CA ARG A 47 -6.09 36.78 5.48
C ARG A 47 -6.06 37.15 6.97
N SER A 48 -5.84 38.42 7.27
CA SER A 48 -6.14 38.97 8.60
C SER A 48 -7.62 39.32 8.74
N GLY A 49 -8.02 39.71 9.96
CA GLY A 49 -9.37 40.13 10.30
C GLY A 49 -10.23 39.02 10.90
N ILE A 50 -11.55 39.21 10.81
CA ILE A 50 -12.54 38.34 11.46
C ILE A 50 -12.82 37.11 10.61
N TYR A 51 -12.81 35.95 11.25
CA TYR A 51 -13.20 34.65 10.73
C TYR A 51 -14.39 34.12 11.53
N GLU A 52 -15.30 33.46 10.85
CA GLU A 52 -16.44 32.80 11.49
C GLU A 52 -16.08 31.35 11.82
N TYR A 53 -16.41 30.91 13.03
CA TYR A 53 -16.21 29.55 13.53
C TYR A 53 -17.49 29.06 14.19
N TYR A 54 -17.71 27.76 14.20
CA TYR A 54 -18.76 27.23 15.07
C TYR A 54 -18.25 27.13 16.50
N ASP A 55 -19.15 27.28 17.46
CA ASP A 55 -18.85 27.14 18.90
C ASP A 55 -18.15 25.82 19.25
N TRP A 56 -18.52 24.71 18.59
CA TRP A 56 -17.87 23.40 18.75
C TRP A 56 -16.45 23.31 18.18
N GLU A 57 -16.05 24.24 17.30
CA GLU A 57 -14.68 24.32 16.78
C GLU A 57 -13.75 25.12 17.69
N VAL A 58 -14.29 25.87 18.66
CA VAL A 58 -13.49 26.80 19.49
C VAL A 58 -13.66 26.58 20.98
N GLY A 59 -14.54 25.68 21.41
CA GLY A 59 -14.71 25.30 22.81
C GLY A 59 -15.50 24.01 22.99
N ASP A 60 -15.83 23.70 24.25
CA ASP A 60 -16.57 22.49 24.66
C ASP A 60 -18.08 22.55 24.36
N GLY A 61 -18.53 23.55 23.59
CA GLY A 61 -19.92 23.70 23.19
C GLY A 61 -20.30 22.71 22.09
N PHE A 62 -21.55 22.24 22.09
CA PHE A 62 -22.12 21.40 21.02
C PHE A 62 -23.17 22.17 20.21
N SER A 63 -23.00 23.48 20.06
CA SER A 63 -23.97 24.35 19.39
C SER A 63 -23.54 24.76 17.98
N ASP A 64 -24.51 24.94 17.08
CA ASP A 64 -24.30 25.50 15.73
C ASP A 64 -24.17 27.04 15.76
N ARG A 65 -23.94 27.64 16.94
CA ARG A 65 -23.74 29.08 17.08
C ARG A 65 -22.47 29.49 16.35
N ILE A 66 -22.57 30.56 15.57
CA ILE A 66 -21.43 31.21 14.93
C ILE A 66 -20.74 32.10 15.95
N MET A 67 -19.41 32.00 16.00
CA MET A 67 -18.51 32.74 16.86
C MET A 67 -17.43 33.38 15.98
N ASN A 68 -17.11 34.65 16.24
CA ASN A 68 -16.19 35.43 15.43
C ASN A 68 -14.78 35.42 16.06
N GLY A 69 -13.81 34.84 15.37
CA GLY A 69 -12.41 34.85 15.75
C GLY A 69 -11.61 35.90 14.99
N PHE A 70 -10.86 36.76 15.67
CA PHE A 70 -10.03 37.78 15.03
C PHE A 70 -8.57 37.34 14.93
N ILE A 71 -7.96 37.60 13.76
CA ILE A 71 -6.52 37.43 13.50
C ILE A 71 -5.93 38.82 13.19
N SER A 72 -4.87 39.22 13.90
CA SER A 72 -4.21 40.50 13.66
C SER A 72 -3.35 40.49 12.40
N ASP A 73 -3.16 41.67 11.81
CA ASP A 73 -2.26 41.88 10.67
C ASP A 73 -0.81 41.48 11.00
N GLU A 74 -0.36 41.73 12.22
CA GLU A 74 0.97 41.34 12.70
C GLU A 74 1.15 39.82 12.66
N GLU A 75 0.15 39.07 13.10
CA GLU A 75 0.19 37.61 13.06
C GLU A 75 0.12 37.10 11.62
N ALA A 76 -0.71 37.71 10.76
CA ALA A 76 -0.77 37.34 9.34
C ALA A 76 0.55 37.59 8.60
N LYS A 77 1.23 38.70 8.88
CA LYS A 77 2.59 38.99 8.35
C LYS A 77 3.61 37.96 8.83
N ARG A 78 3.59 37.60 10.11
CA ARG A 78 4.48 36.57 10.67
C ARG A 78 4.26 35.21 10.00
N LEU A 79 3.01 34.85 9.70
CA LEU A 79 2.67 33.58 9.08
C LEU A 79 3.04 33.52 7.60
N ALA A 80 3.04 34.66 6.90
CA ALA A 80 3.40 34.73 5.49
C ALA A 80 4.79 34.13 5.23
N ASP A 81 5.78 34.45 6.06
CA ASP A 81 7.14 33.91 5.94
C ASP A 81 7.24 32.38 6.20
N LEU A 82 6.24 31.80 6.85
CA LEU A 82 6.22 30.38 7.25
C LEU A 82 5.42 29.49 6.30
N MET A 83 4.88 30.05 5.21
CA MET A 83 4.02 29.28 4.30
C MET A 83 4.79 28.36 3.36
N VAL A 84 6.05 28.67 3.04
CA VAL A 84 6.84 27.88 2.11
C VAL A 84 7.07 26.46 2.64
N GLY A 85 6.93 25.47 1.77
CA GLY A 85 7.12 24.06 2.12
C GLY A 85 5.92 23.42 2.83
N LEU A 86 4.84 24.16 3.11
CA LEU A 86 3.61 23.54 3.59
C LEU A 86 3.05 22.56 2.55
N PRO A 87 2.53 21.39 2.98
CA PRO A 87 1.88 20.48 2.07
C PRO A 87 0.60 21.10 1.53
N LEU A 88 0.30 20.80 0.26
CA LEU A 88 -1.00 21.05 -0.33
C LEU A 88 -1.83 19.77 -0.25
N THR A 89 -3.04 19.84 0.29
CA THR A 89 -3.98 18.72 0.40
C THR A 89 -5.18 18.92 -0.48
N PHE A 90 -5.82 17.81 -0.83
CA PHE A 90 -7.17 17.85 -1.39
C PHE A 90 -8.17 17.94 -0.23
N ASP A 91 -8.88 19.07 -0.12
CA ASP A 91 -9.83 19.35 0.96
C ASP A 91 -9.19 19.43 2.37
N HIS A 92 -9.98 19.83 3.37
CA HIS A 92 -9.55 19.81 4.78
C HIS A 92 -9.54 18.38 5.29
N VAL A 93 -8.32 17.88 5.46
CA VAL A 93 -8.02 16.55 6.02
C VAL A 93 -7.15 16.72 7.26
N PHE A 94 -7.28 15.79 8.19
CA PHE A 94 -6.49 15.82 9.40
C PHE A 94 -5.07 15.33 9.10
N ILE A 95 -4.08 16.22 9.18
CA ILE A 95 -2.66 15.88 9.04
C ILE A 95 -1.97 16.11 10.37
N ASP A 96 -1.65 15.03 11.07
CA ASP A 96 -0.91 15.02 12.33
C ASP A 96 0.37 14.15 12.27
N THR A 97 0.55 13.38 11.20
CA THR A 97 1.69 12.50 10.97
C THR A 97 2.30 12.70 9.58
N LEU A 98 3.56 12.29 9.41
CA LEU A 98 4.24 12.29 8.10
C LEU A 98 3.54 11.36 7.09
N SER A 99 2.97 10.23 7.55
CA SER A 99 2.20 9.31 6.70
C SER A 99 0.94 9.96 6.14
N HIS A 100 0.20 10.72 6.94
CA HIS A 100 -0.99 11.45 6.44
C HIS A 100 -0.61 12.54 5.43
N ARG A 101 0.60 13.11 5.54
CA ARG A 101 1.13 14.07 4.58
C ARG A 101 1.43 13.42 3.23
N GLU A 102 1.93 12.19 3.22
CA GLU A 102 2.17 11.42 1.99
C GLU A 102 0.85 10.97 1.35
N GLU A 103 -0.11 10.50 2.16
CA GLU A 103 -1.39 9.99 1.67
C GLU A 103 -2.27 11.06 1.03
N HIS A 104 -2.30 12.26 1.62
CA HIS A 104 -3.19 13.34 1.18
C HIS A 104 -2.50 14.47 0.42
N GLY A 105 -1.18 14.41 0.29
CA GLY A 105 -0.38 15.42 -0.40
C GLY A 105 -0.63 15.41 -1.91
N ILE A 106 -1.18 16.50 -2.43
CA ILE A 106 -1.37 16.73 -3.88
C ILE A 106 -0.35 17.71 -4.46
N GLY A 107 0.53 18.25 -3.61
CA GLY A 107 1.50 19.27 -3.97
C GLY A 107 2.10 19.98 -2.76
N SER A 108 2.63 21.18 -2.98
CA SER A 108 3.23 22.00 -1.92
C SER A 108 3.17 23.50 -2.21
N VAL A 109 3.30 24.30 -1.17
CA VAL A 109 3.55 25.74 -1.29
C VAL A 109 5.03 25.95 -1.63
N ILE A 110 5.31 26.65 -2.73
CA ILE A 110 6.67 26.81 -3.27
C ILE A 110 7.26 28.21 -3.07
N SER A 111 6.47 29.16 -2.58
CA SER A 111 6.96 30.49 -2.21
C SER A 111 6.63 30.84 -0.77
N ASN A 112 7.35 31.80 -0.21
CA ASN A 112 6.87 32.52 0.95
C ASN A 112 5.54 33.22 0.60
N GLY A 113 4.75 33.48 1.64
CA GLY A 113 3.58 34.33 1.54
C GLY A 113 4.00 35.80 1.39
N GLU A 114 3.25 36.54 0.58
CA GLU A 114 3.33 37.99 0.46
C GLU A 114 2.07 38.59 1.08
N TYR A 115 2.22 39.28 2.21
CA TYR A 115 1.12 40.01 2.82
C TYR A 115 0.75 41.23 1.98
N GLN A 116 -0.51 41.37 1.64
CA GLN A 116 -1.06 42.43 0.79
C GLN A 116 -1.74 43.50 1.65
N ASP A 117 -1.87 44.70 1.09
CA ASP A 117 -2.49 45.85 1.79
C ASP A 117 -3.98 45.63 2.12
N ASP A 118 -4.65 44.70 1.45
CA ASP A 118 -6.04 44.30 1.71
C ASP A 118 -6.18 43.25 2.84
N GLY A 119 -5.07 42.92 3.50
CA GLY A 119 -5.02 41.95 4.59
C GLY A 119 -4.84 40.50 4.14
N ARG A 120 -4.80 40.20 2.84
CA ARG A 120 -4.65 38.84 2.33
C ARG A 120 -3.17 38.43 2.25
N VAL A 121 -2.91 37.13 2.33
CA VAL A 121 -1.56 36.57 2.14
C VAL A 121 -1.54 35.76 0.86
N LYS A 122 -0.76 36.21 -0.12
CA LYS A 122 -0.59 35.57 -1.43
C LYS A 122 0.55 34.57 -1.38
N CYS A 123 0.38 33.35 -1.91
CA CYS A 123 1.49 32.42 -2.09
C CYS A 123 1.39 31.69 -3.44
N LYS A 124 2.52 31.13 -3.88
CA LYS A 124 2.58 30.21 -5.02
C LYS A 124 2.46 28.78 -4.51
N VAL A 125 1.56 28.02 -5.13
CA VAL A 125 1.45 26.58 -4.88
C VAL A 125 1.70 25.80 -6.16
N LEU A 126 2.32 24.64 -5.99
CA LEU A 126 2.58 23.65 -7.02
C LEU A 126 1.62 22.48 -6.80
N ILE A 127 0.88 22.11 -7.84
CA ILE A 127 0.03 20.92 -7.89
C ILE A 127 0.71 19.91 -8.80
N THR A 128 1.06 18.75 -8.26
CA THR A 128 1.70 17.65 -9.02
C THR A 128 0.76 16.48 -9.27
N ASN A 129 -0.35 16.38 -8.52
CA ASN A 129 -1.29 15.28 -8.64
C ASN A 129 -2.25 15.47 -9.83
N GLY A 130 -2.29 14.48 -10.74
CA GLY A 130 -3.12 14.53 -11.96
C GLY A 130 -4.63 14.62 -11.72
N ASP A 131 -5.16 13.94 -10.69
CA ASP A 131 -6.58 13.99 -10.34
C ASP A 131 -6.97 15.37 -9.80
N ALA A 132 -6.09 15.98 -8.99
CA ALA A 132 -6.28 17.35 -8.50
C ALA A 132 -6.23 18.36 -9.65
N ILE A 133 -5.31 18.20 -10.62
CA ILE A 133 -5.23 19.04 -11.82
C ILE A 133 -6.51 18.90 -12.67
N ALA A 134 -7.05 17.69 -12.81
CA ALA A 134 -8.30 17.46 -13.54
C ALA A 134 -9.49 18.17 -12.87
N LYS A 135 -9.64 18.03 -11.54
CA LYS A 135 -10.72 18.69 -10.77
C LYS A 135 -10.57 20.19 -10.67
N PHE A 136 -9.33 20.68 -10.64
CA PHE A 136 -9.05 22.11 -10.77
C PHE A 136 -9.47 22.63 -12.16
N SER A 137 -9.23 21.85 -13.21
CA SER A 137 -9.62 22.19 -14.58
C SER A 137 -11.14 22.23 -14.79
N THR A 138 -11.91 21.46 -14.01
CA THR A 138 -13.39 21.51 -14.02
C THR A 138 -13.97 22.64 -13.17
N GLN A 139 -13.14 23.47 -12.52
CA GLN A 139 -13.52 24.57 -11.62
C GLN A 139 -14.36 24.17 -10.41
N GLU A 140 -14.40 22.87 -10.07
CA GLU A 140 -15.12 22.37 -8.90
C GLU A 140 -14.38 22.70 -7.60
N PHE A 141 -13.05 22.79 -7.65
CA PHE A 141 -12.20 23.18 -6.52
C PHE A 141 -11.27 24.31 -6.96
N ASN A 142 -11.61 25.54 -6.57
CA ASN A 142 -10.93 26.74 -7.08
C ASN A 142 -10.53 27.73 -5.97
N GLN A 143 -10.55 27.33 -4.70
CA GLN A 143 -10.10 28.18 -3.59
C GLN A 143 -9.08 27.46 -2.71
N LEU A 144 -8.27 28.25 -2.01
CA LEU A 144 -7.33 27.78 -1.01
C LEU A 144 -7.83 28.16 0.38
N SER A 145 -7.61 27.25 1.32
CA SER A 145 -7.80 27.52 2.74
C SER A 145 -6.63 26.95 3.52
N ILE A 146 -6.09 27.73 4.43
CA ILE A 146 -5.10 27.24 5.38
C ILE A 146 -5.78 26.40 6.48
N GLY A 147 -5.11 25.31 6.89
CA GLY A 147 -5.38 24.57 8.11
C GLY A 147 -4.29 24.88 9.15
N PHE A 148 -4.68 25.20 10.38
CA PHE A 148 -3.74 25.56 11.44
C PHE A 148 -4.23 25.19 12.83
N THR A 149 -3.30 25.19 13.79
CA THR A 149 -3.63 25.15 15.22
C THR A 149 -3.30 26.48 15.85
N ALA A 150 -4.12 26.93 16.80
CA ALA A 150 -3.91 28.22 17.47
C ALA A 150 -4.31 28.18 18.95
N ASP A 151 -3.92 29.24 19.65
CA ASP A 151 -4.35 29.51 21.01
C ASP A 151 -5.47 30.56 20.95
N ILE A 152 -6.55 30.33 21.71
CA ILE A 152 -7.73 31.20 21.73
C ILE A 152 -7.73 32.05 23.00
N ASP A 153 -7.97 33.35 22.84
CA ASP A 153 -8.05 34.33 23.92
C ASP A 153 -9.38 35.08 23.87
N LYS A 154 -10.31 34.69 24.73
CA LYS A 154 -11.65 35.31 24.84
C LYS A 154 -11.66 36.63 25.61
N GLU A 155 -10.60 36.92 26.37
CA GLU A 155 -10.56 38.10 27.25
C GLU A 155 -10.08 39.34 26.50
N ASN A 156 -9.22 39.16 25.48
CA ASN A 156 -8.61 40.24 24.70
C ASN A 156 -9.17 40.32 23.27
N ALA A 157 -10.43 39.91 23.07
CA ALA A 157 -11.09 39.98 21.77
C ALA A 157 -11.33 41.46 21.38
N PRO A 158 -10.95 41.89 20.16
CA PRO A 158 -11.30 43.22 19.66
C PRO A 158 -12.81 43.39 19.44
N ASP A 159 -13.27 44.63 19.35
CA ASP A 159 -14.67 44.95 19.04
C ASP A 159 -15.13 44.27 17.74
N GLY A 160 -16.23 43.51 17.83
CA GLY A 160 -16.80 42.73 16.72
C GLY A 160 -16.35 41.27 16.65
N ALA A 161 -15.40 40.85 17.50
CA ALA A 161 -14.98 39.45 17.64
C ALA A 161 -15.35 38.87 19.01
N ASP A 162 -15.70 37.58 19.04
CA ASP A 162 -15.94 36.82 20.26
C ASP A 162 -14.62 36.33 20.90
N PHE A 163 -13.55 36.20 20.13
CA PHE A 163 -12.22 35.81 20.62
C PHE A 163 -11.08 36.25 19.70
N LEU A 164 -9.91 36.42 20.30
CA LEU A 164 -8.63 36.66 19.61
C LEU A 164 -7.91 35.33 19.35
N ILE A 165 -7.42 35.14 18.14
CA ILE A 165 -6.61 33.98 17.74
C ILE A 165 -5.14 34.40 17.70
N LYS A 166 -4.29 33.67 18.41
CA LYS A 166 -2.83 33.96 18.48
C LYS A 166 -1.99 32.68 18.51
N ASN A 167 -0.68 32.84 18.35
CA ASN A 167 0.30 31.75 18.34
C ASN A 167 -0.04 30.67 17.30
N ILE A 168 -0.42 31.11 16.11
CA ILE A 168 -0.85 30.23 15.02
C ILE A 168 0.33 29.39 14.54
N ARG A 169 0.09 28.08 14.41
CA ARG A 169 1.01 27.09 13.87
C ARG A 169 0.39 26.48 12.63
N LEU A 170 0.97 26.79 11.48
CA LEU A 170 0.51 26.31 10.18
C LEU A 170 0.68 24.80 10.06
N ASN A 171 -0.27 24.15 9.39
CA ASN A 171 -0.26 22.71 9.19
C ASN A 171 -0.19 22.36 7.69
N HIS A 172 -1.21 22.76 6.93
CA HIS A 172 -1.31 22.50 5.49
C HIS A 172 -2.13 23.58 4.80
N VAL A 173 -2.02 23.66 3.48
CA VAL A 173 -2.95 24.41 2.63
C VAL A 173 -3.88 23.40 1.95
N ALA A 174 -5.17 23.64 1.97
CA ALA A 174 -6.18 22.78 1.34
C ALA A 174 -6.72 23.42 0.06
N LEU A 175 -6.83 22.62 -1.00
CA LEU A 175 -7.59 22.93 -2.20
C LEU A 175 -9.07 22.60 -1.94
N VAL A 176 -9.92 23.63 -1.92
CA VAL A 176 -11.33 23.56 -1.51
C VAL A 176 -12.24 24.22 -2.54
N GLU A 177 -13.53 23.87 -2.50
CA GLU A 177 -14.57 24.54 -3.31
C GLU A 177 -14.73 26.00 -2.91
N PHE A 178 -14.62 26.29 -1.61
CA PHE A 178 -14.73 27.62 -1.05
C PHE A 178 -13.76 27.79 0.14
N GLY A 179 -12.98 28.85 0.19
CA GLY A 179 -11.97 29.11 1.21
C GLY A 179 -12.45 30.11 2.26
N ARG A 180 -12.05 29.90 3.51
CA ARG A 180 -12.33 30.80 4.65
C ARG A 180 -11.79 32.23 4.49
N ALA A 181 -10.80 32.43 3.62
CA ALA A 181 -10.30 33.75 3.28
C ALA A 181 -11.32 34.57 2.44
N GLY A 182 -12.45 33.99 2.06
CA GLY A 182 -13.50 34.60 1.26
C GLY A 182 -13.21 34.52 -0.24
N ALA A 183 -13.93 35.33 -1.05
CA ALA A 183 -13.77 35.37 -2.52
C ALA A 183 -12.32 35.55 -2.99
N GLY A 184 -11.51 36.23 -2.16
CA GLY A 184 -10.07 36.42 -2.37
C GLY A 184 -9.24 35.15 -2.25
N GLY A 185 -9.71 34.11 -1.57
CA GLY A 185 -9.03 32.82 -1.46
C GLY A 185 -9.03 32.02 -2.76
N SER A 186 -9.65 32.56 -3.82
CA SER A 186 -9.73 31.89 -5.10
C SER A 186 -8.38 31.82 -5.81
N LEU A 187 -8.10 30.64 -6.34
CA LEU A 187 -7.01 30.31 -7.23
C LEU A 187 -7.25 31.04 -8.54
N ALA A 188 -6.33 31.93 -8.93
CA ALA A 188 -6.31 32.62 -10.23
C ALA A 188 -6.65 31.64 -11.39
N ASN A 189 -7.92 31.51 -11.79
CA ASN A 189 -8.34 30.69 -12.92
C ASN A 189 -9.43 31.39 -13.74
N SER A 190 -9.08 31.75 -14.96
CA SER A 190 -10.02 32.21 -15.96
C SER A 190 -11.12 31.17 -16.21
N LYS A 191 -12.37 31.61 -16.21
CA LYS A 191 -13.33 31.05 -17.17
C LYS A 191 -12.78 31.38 -18.55
N VAL A 192 -12.49 30.39 -19.38
CA VAL A 192 -12.36 30.61 -20.83
C VAL A 192 -13.73 31.10 -21.29
N VAL A 193 -13.91 32.43 -21.34
CA VAL A 193 -14.96 33.03 -22.12
C VAL A 193 -14.42 32.99 -23.54
N ILE A 194 -14.93 32.09 -24.36
CA ILE A 194 -14.78 32.19 -25.82
C ILE A 194 -15.51 33.48 -26.21
N LYS A 195 -14.77 34.61 -26.18
CA LYS A 195 -15.18 35.79 -26.94
C LYS A 195 -14.83 35.47 -28.37
N GLU A 196 -15.83 35.56 -29.25
CA GLU A 196 -15.81 35.17 -30.66
C GLU A 196 -14.86 35.98 -31.56
N ASP A 197 -13.81 36.60 -31.01
CA ASP A 197 -12.81 37.35 -31.79
C ASP A 197 -11.41 36.75 -31.63
N VAL A 198 -11.29 35.45 -31.92
CA VAL A 198 -10.00 34.91 -32.35
C VAL A 198 -10.19 34.26 -33.70
N ASN A 199 -9.76 34.97 -34.74
CA ASN A 199 -9.47 34.36 -36.03
C ASN A 199 -8.19 33.51 -35.91
N MET A 200 -8.25 32.47 -35.07
CA MET A 200 -7.38 31.31 -35.11
C MET A 200 -8.03 30.34 -36.09
N ASP A 201 -7.24 29.79 -36.99
CA ASP A 201 -7.70 28.89 -38.04
C ASP A 201 -8.48 27.72 -37.42
N ILE A 202 -9.82 27.78 -37.48
CA ILE A 202 -10.75 26.83 -36.85
C ILE A 202 -10.43 25.39 -37.26
N LYS A 203 -9.83 25.22 -38.43
CA LYS A 203 -9.40 23.94 -38.99
C LYS A 203 -8.28 23.27 -38.20
N GLU A 204 -7.35 24.04 -37.65
CA GLU A 204 -6.22 23.53 -36.87
C GLU A 204 -6.67 23.12 -35.46
N LEU A 205 -7.52 23.94 -34.81
CA LEU A 205 -8.12 23.57 -33.53
C LEU A 205 -9.03 22.33 -33.65
N GLN A 206 -9.83 22.21 -34.70
CA GLN A 206 -10.66 21.02 -34.93
C GLN A 206 -9.81 19.77 -35.14
N ALA A 207 -8.67 19.88 -35.84
CA ALA A 207 -7.74 18.78 -36.00
C ALA A 207 -7.11 18.35 -34.67
N THR A 208 -6.69 19.31 -33.83
CA THR A 208 -6.12 19.01 -32.51
C THR A 208 -7.16 18.41 -31.57
N VAL A 209 -8.39 18.92 -31.55
CA VAL A 209 -9.49 18.33 -30.74
C VAL A 209 -9.80 16.91 -31.21
N ALA A 210 -9.88 16.68 -32.52
CA ALA A 210 -10.11 15.34 -33.07
C ALA A 210 -8.99 14.37 -32.66
N GLN A 211 -7.74 14.81 -32.71
CA GLN A 211 -6.59 14.01 -32.32
C GLN A 211 -6.58 13.68 -30.82
N LEU A 212 -6.88 14.67 -29.96
CA LEU A 212 -7.01 14.46 -28.51
C LEU A 212 -8.18 13.54 -28.15
N THR A 213 -9.30 13.59 -28.88
CA THR A 213 -10.39 12.63 -28.69
C THR A 213 -10.01 11.21 -29.10
N LEU A 214 -9.21 11.06 -30.16
CA LEU A 214 -8.72 9.76 -30.61
C LEU A 214 -7.77 9.16 -29.55
N GLU A 215 -6.80 9.96 -29.09
CA GLU A 215 -5.82 9.58 -28.08
C GLU A 215 -6.48 9.21 -26.74
N ASN A 216 -7.49 9.97 -26.30
CA ASN A 216 -8.26 9.62 -25.10
C ASN A 216 -9.04 8.30 -25.26
N THR A 217 -9.52 8.00 -26.47
CA THR A 217 -10.23 6.76 -26.75
C THR A 217 -9.26 5.57 -26.73
N GLU A 218 -8.08 5.73 -27.32
CA GLU A 218 -7.00 4.74 -27.30
C GLU A 218 -6.47 4.50 -25.88
N LEU A 219 -6.30 5.57 -25.08
CA LEU A 219 -5.89 5.48 -23.68
C LEU A 219 -6.92 4.71 -22.84
N LYS A 220 -8.22 4.97 -23.07
CA LYS A 220 -9.32 4.27 -22.38
C LYS A 220 -9.35 2.78 -22.75
N ASN A 221 -9.16 2.46 -24.03
CA ASN A 221 -9.09 1.07 -24.50
C ASN A 221 -7.87 0.35 -23.89
N SER A 222 -6.71 1.00 -23.90
CA SER A 222 -5.46 0.46 -23.33
C SER A 222 -5.58 0.22 -21.83
N LYS A 223 -6.23 1.12 -21.08
CA LYS A 223 -6.49 0.94 -19.64
C LYS A 223 -7.40 -0.26 -19.37
N THR A 224 -8.43 -0.43 -20.19
CA THR A 224 -9.36 -1.56 -20.10
C THR A 224 -8.65 -2.89 -20.38
N GLU A 225 -7.72 -2.90 -21.33
CA GLU A 225 -6.93 -4.09 -21.68
C GLU A 225 -5.88 -4.42 -20.61
N LEU A 226 -5.23 -3.41 -20.02
CA LEU A 226 -4.34 -3.56 -18.87
C LEU A 226 -5.06 -4.16 -17.65
N GLU A 227 -6.29 -3.73 -17.37
CA GLU A 227 -7.10 -4.28 -16.28
C GLU A 227 -7.44 -5.76 -16.52
N LYS A 228 -7.78 -6.13 -17.76
CA LYS A 228 -8.00 -7.54 -18.15
C LYS A 228 -6.73 -8.39 -17.99
N LEU A 229 -5.59 -7.91 -18.50
CA LEU A 229 -4.31 -8.62 -18.38
C LEU A 229 -3.85 -8.76 -16.93
N ARG A 230 -4.13 -7.77 -16.07
CA ARG A 230 -3.87 -7.86 -14.63
C ARG A 230 -4.73 -8.94 -13.97
N ALA A 231 -6.03 -8.97 -14.27
CA ALA A 231 -6.93 -10.00 -13.76
C ALA A 231 -6.51 -11.41 -14.23
N GLU A 232 -6.09 -11.55 -15.49
CA GLU A 232 -5.59 -12.81 -16.03
C GLU A 232 -4.29 -13.26 -15.37
N ASN A 233 -3.33 -12.34 -15.17
CA ASN A 233 -2.08 -12.63 -14.46
C ASN A 233 -2.33 -13.06 -13.00
N ASP A 234 -3.30 -12.46 -12.32
CA ASP A 234 -3.64 -12.84 -10.95
C ASP A 234 -4.31 -14.23 -10.88
N MET A 235 -5.11 -14.58 -11.89
CA MET A 235 -5.64 -15.94 -12.02
C MET A 235 -4.53 -16.96 -12.30
N LEU A 236 -3.61 -16.65 -13.22
CA LEU A 236 -2.45 -17.50 -13.52
C LEU A 236 -1.54 -17.70 -12.30
N LYS A 237 -1.26 -16.65 -11.53
CA LYS A 237 -0.48 -16.75 -10.29
C LYS A 237 -1.15 -17.64 -9.25
N LYS A 238 -2.48 -17.60 -9.13
CA LYS A 238 -3.23 -18.49 -8.23
C LYS A 238 -3.17 -19.95 -8.69
N ALA A 239 -3.35 -20.18 -9.99
CA ALA A 239 -3.23 -21.52 -10.58
C ALA A 239 -1.82 -22.09 -10.38
N GLN A 240 -0.78 -21.29 -10.61
CA GLN A 240 0.60 -21.70 -10.44
C GLN A 240 0.95 -22.01 -8.97
N LYS A 241 0.43 -21.23 -8.01
CA LYS A 241 0.55 -21.57 -6.58
C LYS A 241 -0.10 -22.92 -6.24
N SER A 242 -1.28 -23.18 -6.78
CA SER A 242 -1.95 -24.47 -6.56
C SER A 242 -1.19 -25.64 -7.20
N GLU A 243 -0.58 -25.43 -8.36
CA GLU A 243 0.24 -26.44 -9.03
C GLU A 243 1.54 -26.72 -8.24
N ASP A 244 2.21 -25.69 -7.73
CA ASP A 244 3.39 -25.84 -6.87
C ASP A 244 3.08 -26.57 -5.56
N GLU A 245 1.91 -26.34 -4.97
CA GLU A 245 1.45 -27.06 -3.78
C GLU A 245 1.17 -28.53 -4.08
N ILE A 246 0.47 -28.83 -5.18
CA ILE A 246 0.21 -30.21 -5.65
C ILE A 246 1.53 -30.92 -5.95
N ARG A 247 2.48 -30.24 -6.60
CA ARG A 247 3.79 -30.79 -6.92
C ARG A 247 4.60 -31.12 -5.67
N LYS A 248 4.65 -30.22 -4.68
CA LYS A 248 5.31 -30.48 -3.40
C LYS A 248 4.71 -31.68 -2.69
N GLU A 249 3.39 -31.83 -2.72
CA GLU A 249 2.72 -32.97 -2.09
C GLU A 249 2.99 -34.28 -2.83
N ALA A 250 3.01 -34.25 -4.16
CA ALA A 250 3.41 -35.39 -4.99
C ALA A 250 4.87 -35.80 -4.74
N GLU A 251 5.80 -34.84 -4.60
CA GLU A 251 7.20 -35.10 -4.28
C GLU A 251 7.35 -35.73 -2.88
N LYS A 252 6.60 -35.27 -1.86
CA LYS A 252 6.59 -35.91 -0.53
C LYS A 252 6.09 -37.35 -0.59
N LEU A 253 5.00 -37.59 -1.31
CA LEU A 253 4.43 -38.93 -1.47
C LEU A 253 5.40 -39.86 -2.20
N ALA A 254 6.04 -39.38 -3.27
CA ALA A 254 7.05 -40.13 -4.00
C ALA A 254 8.27 -40.49 -3.11
N ASN A 255 8.76 -39.54 -2.31
CA ASN A 255 9.84 -39.80 -1.36
C ASN A 255 9.42 -40.81 -0.30
N SER A 256 8.20 -40.70 0.25
CA SER A 256 7.67 -41.66 1.21
C SER A 256 7.54 -43.08 0.64
N TRP A 257 7.12 -43.22 -0.62
CA TRP A 257 7.09 -44.51 -1.31
C TRP A 257 8.49 -45.05 -1.57
N SER A 258 9.45 -44.19 -1.95
CA SER A 258 10.86 -44.58 -2.12
C SER A 258 11.44 -45.12 -0.82
N ASP A 259 11.28 -44.38 0.29
CA ASP A 259 11.77 -44.78 1.61
C ASP A 259 11.14 -46.09 2.09
N LEU A 260 9.83 -46.27 1.87
CA LEU A 260 9.15 -47.52 2.21
C LEU A 260 9.67 -48.69 1.35
N SER A 261 9.94 -48.46 0.07
CA SER A 261 10.48 -49.46 -0.83
C SER A 261 11.88 -49.92 -0.40
N GLU A 262 12.75 -48.99 -0.01
CA GLU A 262 14.09 -49.29 0.47
C GLU A 262 14.04 -50.11 1.75
N LYS A 263 13.16 -49.72 2.69
CA LYS A 263 12.93 -50.47 3.94
C LYS A 263 12.41 -51.88 3.68
N ILE A 264 11.47 -52.07 2.75
CA ILE A 264 10.96 -53.40 2.40
C ILE A 264 12.08 -54.28 1.81
N VAL A 265 12.92 -53.71 0.92
CA VAL A 265 14.08 -54.43 0.36
C VAL A 265 15.11 -54.74 1.45
N GLU A 266 15.39 -53.81 2.36
CA GLU A 266 16.29 -54.02 3.50
C GLU A 266 15.80 -55.15 4.42
N MET A 267 14.49 -55.22 4.66
CA MET A 267 13.89 -56.21 5.54
C MET A 267 13.73 -57.60 4.89
N THR A 268 13.39 -57.65 3.60
CA THR A 268 12.99 -58.89 2.92
C THR A 268 13.98 -59.40 1.87
N GLY A 269 14.95 -58.58 1.48
CA GLY A 269 15.88 -58.85 0.37
C GLY A 269 15.27 -58.68 -1.02
N GLU A 270 13.97 -58.39 -1.12
CA GLU A 270 13.23 -58.32 -2.38
C GLU A 270 12.36 -57.07 -2.45
N LYS A 271 11.97 -56.69 -3.67
CA LYS A 271 11.03 -55.58 -3.88
C LYS A 271 9.64 -55.95 -3.34
N SER A 272 8.88 -54.92 -2.94
CA SER A 272 7.49 -55.10 -2.52
C SER A 272 6.68 -55.84 -3.58
N SER A 273 5.92 -56.86 -3.14
CA SER A 273 4.98 -57.61 -3.98
C SER A 273 3.63 -56.90 -4.14
N VAL A 274 3.39 -55.82 -3.39
CA VAL A 274 2.15 -55.04 -3.37
C VAL A 274 2.45 -53.58 -3.74
N PRO A 275 1.56 -52.87 -4.46
CA PRO A 275 1.72 -51.45 -4.75
C PRO A 275 1.91 -50.60 -3.48
N LEU A 276 2.92 -49.73 -3.50
CA LEU A 276 3.30 -48.86 -2.37
C LEU A 276 2.28 -47.73 -2.12
N THR A 277 1.35 -47.52 -3.06
CA THR A 277 0.20 -46.62 -2.91
C THR A 277 -0.69 -47.01 -1.73
N ASN A 278 -0.63 -48.27 -1.28
CA ASN A 278 -1.22 -48.74 -0.04
C ASN A 278 -0.10 -49.19 0.91
N SER A 279 0.43 -48.24 1.68
CA SER A 279 1.58 -48.45 2.57
C SER A 279 1.33 -49.54 3.61
N THR A 280 0.14 -49.59 4.21
CA THR A 280 -0.24 -50.62 5.19
C THR A 280 -0.25 -52.02 4.57
N ALA A 281 -0.81 -52.18 3.38
CA ALA A 281 -0.83 -53.47 2.70
C ALA A 281 0.59 -53.94 2.31
N ALA A 282 1.43 -53.02 1.84
CA ALA A 282 2.83 -53.31 1.53
C ALA A 282 3.63 -53.74 2.77
N MET A 283 3.45 -53.05 3.90
CA MET A 283 4.08 -53.43 5.18
C MET A 283 3.58 -54.79 5.69
N LYS A 284 2.26 -55.06 5.61
CA LYS A 284 1.68 -56.36 5.97
C LYS A 284 2.28 -57.51 5.15
N ALA A 285 2.36 -57.34 3.83
CA ALA A 285 2.93 -58.35 2.93
C ALA A 285 4.42 -58.60 3.22
N ALA A 286 5.19 -57.55 3.51
CA ALA A 286 6.60 -57.67 3.85
C ALA A 286 6.82 -58.39 5.19
N LEU A 287 6.01 -58.11 6.21
CA LEU A 287 6.03 -58.79 7.51
C LEU A 287 5.64 -60.27 7.40
N GLN A 288 4.61 -60.59 6.63
CA GLN A 288 4.21 -61.99 6.37
C GLN A 288 5.34 -62.77 5.69
N LYS A 289 6.07 -62.13 4.77
CA LYS A 289 7.17 -62.76 4.03
C LYS A 289 8.35 -63.17 4.91
N ILE A 290 8.64 -62.40 5.96
CA ILE A 290 9.66 -62.76 6.97
C ILE A 290 9.11 -63.68 8.07
N GLY A 291 7.86 -64.18 7.93
CA GLY A 291 7.24 -65.10 8.87
C GLY A 291 6.68 -64.45 10.14
N HIS A 292 6.48 -63.12 10.14
CA HIS A 292 5.86 -62.43 11.28
C HIS A 292 4.34 -62.59 11.26
N SER A 293 3.79 -63.27 12.27
CA SER A 293 2.34 -63.46 12.43
C SER A 293 1.69 -62.23 13.04
N MET A 294 0.58 -61.78 12.46
CA MET A 294 -0.21 -60.65 12.97
C MET A 294 -1.70 -61.01 12.97
N PRO A 295 -2.52 -60.36 13.82
CA PRO A 295 -3.98 -60.49 13.77
C PRO A 295 -4.57 -60.02 12.43
N ASP A 296 -5.63 -60.66 11.95
CA ASP A 296 -6.31 -60.29 10.70
C ASP A 296 -6.92 -58.87 10.76
N ASP A 297 -7.35 -58.45 11.95
CA ASP A 297 -7.90 -57.13 12.27
C ASP A 297 -6.85 -56.12 12.79
N ALA A 298 -5.56 -56.42 12.59
CA ALA A 298 -4.48 -55.54 13.01
C ALA A 298 -4.64 -54.12 12.44
N THR A 299 -4.61 -53.14 13.35
CA THR A 299 -4.69 -51.72 13.04
C THR A 299 -3.45 -51.24 12.30
N ASP A 300 -3.58 -50.17 11.50
CA ASP A 300 -2.46 -49.59 10.76
C ASP A 300 -1.29 -49.19 11.66
N VAL A 301 -1.59 -48.72 12.87
CA VAL A 301 -0.60 -48.39 13.89
C VAL A 301 0.17 -49.63 14.37
N TYR A 302 -0.53 -50.76 14.57
CA TYR A 302 0.10 -52.02 14.94
C TYR A 302 1.02 -52.53 13.83
N VAL A 303 0.57 -52.46 12.58
CA VAL A 303 1.34 -52.87 11.40
C VAL A 303 2.62 -52.03 11.27
N GLN A 304 2.51 -50.72 11.42
CA GLN A 304 3.66 -49.81 11.39
C GLN A 304 4.67 -50.14 12.49
N ALA A 305 4.20 -50.33 13.73
CA ALA A 305 5.07 -50.66 14.86
C ALA A 305 5.76 -52.02 14.71
N ALA A 306 5.04 -53.03 14.22
CA ALA A 306 5.60 -54.34 13.93
C ALA A 306 6.67 -54.28 12.81
N PHE A 307 6.42 -53.49 11.76
CA PHE A 307 7.34 -53.28 10.65
C PHE A 307 8.63 -52.59 11.10
N ASP A 308 8.51 -51.51 11.89
CA ASP A 308 9.67 -50.79 12.44
C ASP A 308 10.48 -51.67 13.41
N PHE A 309 9.81 -52.49 14.21
CA PHE A 309 10.47 -53.47 15.09
C PHE A 309 11.22 -54.55 14.31
N ALA A 310 10.63 -55.07 13.24
CA ALA A 310 11.27 -56.06 12.36
C ALA A 310 12.51 -55.49 11.66
N LEU A 311 12.46 -54.24 11.17
CA LEU A 311 13.62 -53.53 10.60
C LEU A 311 14.76 -53.37 11.62
N GLN A 312 14.44 -52.98 12.86
CA GLN A 312 15.45 -52.80 13.91
C GLN A 312 16.09 -54.14 14.33
N ASN A 313 15.33 -55.24 14.31
CA ASN A 313 15.86 -56.57 14.64
C ASN A 313 16.64 -57.21 13.48
N GLY A 314 16.23 -56.97 12.22
CA GLY A 314 17.02 -57.35 11.04
C GLY A 314 18.39 -56.68 11.02
N LYS A 315 18.47 -55.42 11.45
CA LYS A 315 19.74 -54.68 11.63
C LYS A 315 20.65 -55.23 12.73
N LYS A 316 20.09 -55.89 13.75
CA LYS A 316 20.86 -56.51 14.84
C LYS A 316 21.44 -57.89 14.50
N HIS A 317 20.95 -58.56 13.45
CA HIS A 317 21.46 -59.86 12.99
C HIS A 317 22.35 -59.80 11.75
N ALA A 318 22.53 -58.63 11.13
CA ALA A 318 23.45 -58.44 10.00
C ALA A 318 24.91 -58.21 10.45
N LYS A 319 25.54 -59.25 11.03
CA LYS A 319 26.98 -59.64 10.97
C LYS A 319 27.33 -60.62 12.14
N PRO A 320 28.12 -61.69 11.94
CA PRO A 320 28.40 -62.50 10.74
C PRO A 320 27.73 -63.90 10.85
N ILE A 321 27.47 -64.56 9.72
CA ILE A 321 27.35 -66.04 9.72
C ILE A 321 28.76 -66.56 9.45
N ASP A 322 29.40 -67.00 10.53
CA ASP A 322 30.70 -67.67 10.47
C ASP A 322 30.59 -69.05 9.81
N ALA A 323 31.61 -69.31 8.99
CA ALA A 323 32.15 -70.56 8.51
C ALA A 323 31.42 -71.88 8.80
N GLN A 324 31.18 -72.64 7.72
CA GLN A 324 31.59 -74.03 7.48
C GLN A 324 31.15 -74.38 6.04
N LEU A 325 31.87 -75.03 5.13
CA LEU A 325 33.12 -75.79 5.07
C LEU A 325 33.37 -76.08 3.56
N SER A 326 34.54 -76.62 3.21
CA SER A 326 34.82 -77.37 1.96
C SER A 326 35.29 -76.59 0.73
N VAL A 327 36.60 -76.32 0.70
CA VAL A 327 37.38 -76.37 -0.56
C VAL A 327 37.34 -77.82 -1.04
N GLY A 328 36.49 -78.09 -2.02
CA GLY A 328 36.50 -79.30 -2.83
C GLY A 328 36.66 -78.89 -4.29
N GLY A 329 37.90 -78.67 -4.73
CA GLY A 329 38.23 -78.35 -6.10
C GLY A 329 39.60 -78.94 -6.42
N SER A 330 39.59 -80.10 -7.07
CA SER A 330 40.73 -80.82 -7.60
C SER A 330 41.70 -79.93 -8.38
N PHE A 331 42.99 -79.97 -8.03
CA PHE A 331 44.07 -79.59 -8.93
C PHE A 331 45.16 -80.67 -8.89
N GLU A 332 45.18 -81.42 -9.99
CA GLU A 332 46.25 -82.17 -10.64
C GLU A 332 47.34 -82.93 -9.85
N GLU A 333 47.47 -84.16 -10.32
CA GLU A 333 48.45 -85.20 -10.11
C GLU A 333 49.85 -84.85 -10.66
N ASN A 334 50.90 -85.17 -9.88
CA ASN A 334 52.22 -85.69 -10.31
C ASN A 334 53.02 -85.98 -9.03
N VAL A 335 53.19 -87.22 -8.57
CA VAL A 335 54.00 -88.32 -9.11
C VAL A 335 55.49 -87.97 -9.25
N GLU A 336 56.29 -88.82 -8.60
CA GLU A 336 57.72 -89.12 -8.79
C GLU A 336 58.81 -88.30 -8.08
N LYS A 337 59.42 -88.94 -7.06
CA LYS A 337 60.80 -89.50 -7.06
C LYS A 337 61.52 -89.31 -5.71
N THR A 338 61.64 -90.44 -5.00
CA THR A 338 62.88 -91.00 -4.44
C THR A 338 64.09 -90.06 -4.29
N PHE A 339 64.56 -89.88 -3.06
CA PHE A 339 65.94 -90.07 -2.55
C PHE A 339 65.81 -89.81 -1.02
N GLY A 340 66.02 -90.73 -0.08
CA GLY A 340 67.12 -91.68 0.02
C GLY A 340 68.23 -91.04 0.84
N GLY A 341 68.42 -91.48 2.10
CA GLY A 341 69.65 -91.23 2.84
C GLY A 341 69.47 -90.89 4.33
N GLN A 342 69.54 -91.94 5.14
CA GLN A 342 70.14 -92.07 6.48
C GLN A 342 70.25 -90.85 7.41
#